data_AF-A0A7C3THX0-F1
#
_entry.id   AF-A0A7C3THX0-F1
#
_cell.length_a   1.000
_cell.length_b   1.000
_cell.length_c   1.000
_cell.angle_alpha   90.00
_cell.angle_beta   90.00
_cell.angle_gamma   90.00
#
_symmetry.space_group_name_H-M   'P 1'
#
loop_
_entity.id
_entity.type
_entity.pdbx_description
1 polymer ?
#
loop_
_entity_poly.entity_id
_entity_poly.type
_entity_poly.pdbx_seq_one_letter_code
_entity_poly.pdbx_strand_id
1 'polypeptide(L)'
;MWMKSVDVGSLPFQGDEGALKRGAKGGAEQTYFERVVVDYFLKKLRAGLGVATYPQLRDMCHMFLEELDGLVKVNDKYAVVEVIKPKRKSIPEVDAVFKHSEEIYEDVGRPFSMRVCVTGPYTLASFIIEPTPEQILSLADALSQIAEGSLQQSRYGGVEVLCVEEPLFGVVDDPRLDYAGEWSEALLKAWDKIFYTASTRGVVCAMHLHNTSNRVFWDLNRLDVIEAEADDYIFRSEKTRSLLERYGKRLKASICSTHLDKLAEKAAERIPRYSNLTKEQKIGQIWDDIKRGIEDPTILLESEDEIRSRLKQIVSLVGLENVPYAGPECGLKGFFSLDVALLYLKRCSDVVKGFAEG
;
A
#
# COMPACT_ATOMS: atom_id res chain seq x y z
N MET A 1 -12.55 12.99 15.51
CA MET A 1 -12.43 12.07 14.35
C MET A 1 -11.84 10.78 14.89
N TRP A 2 -12.44 9.62 14.60
CA TRP A 2 -11.94 8.33 15.11
C TRP A 2 -10.94 7.76 14.11
N MET A 3 -9.80 7.28 14.61
CA MET A 3 -8.75 6.62 13.81
C MET A 3 -9.28 5.30 13.22
N LYS A 4 -8.96 5.00 11.96
CA LYS A 4 -9.34 3.73 11.30
C LYS A 4 -8.13 2.85 11.01
N SER A 5 -8.30 1.54 11.14
CA SER A 5 -7.30 0.58 10.66
C SER A 5 -7.32 0.50 9.14
N VAL A 6 -6.14 0.51 8.52
CA VAL A 6 -5.95 0.39 7.07
C VAL A 6 -4.76 -0.51 6.77
N ASP A 7 -4.81 -1.27 5.69
CA ASP A 7 -3.67 -2.04 5.20
C ASP A 7 -3.03 -1.41 3.95
N VAL A 8 -1.91 -1.97 3.48
CA VAL A 8 -1.16 -1.38 2.35
C VAL A 8 -1.46 -2.07 1.00
N GLY A 9 -2.16 -3.22 0.97
CA GLY A 9 -2.61 -3.83 -0.28
C GLY A 9 -2.24 -5.29 -0.43
N SER A 10 -0.98 -5.60 -0.72
CA SER A 10 -0.61 -6.95 -1.16
C SER A 10 -0.70 -8.01 -0.05
N LEU A 11 -1.18 -9.20 -0.41
CA LEU A 11 -1.25 -10.39 0.46
C LEU A 11 -0.53 -11.59 -0.19
N PRO A 12 -0.12 -12.61 0.60
CA PRO A 12 0.38 -13.85 0.05
C PRO A 12 -0.68 -14.55 -0.82
N PHE A 13 -0.31 -14.92 -2.04
CA PHE A 13 -1.22 -15.61 -2.95
C PHE A 13 -0.84 -17.08 -3.09
N GLN A 14 -1.82 -17.96 -2.91
CA GLN A 14 -1.70 -19.39 -3.15
C GLN A 14 -2.80 -19.81 -4.12
N GLY A 15 -2.47 -19.85 -5.41
CA GLY A 15 -3.39 -20.19 -6.49
C GLY A 15 -2.72 -20.11 -7.86
N ASP A 16 -3.52 -20.25 -8.91
CA ASP A 16 -3.03 -20.09 -10.29
C ASP A 16 -2.84 -18.61 -10.63
N GLU A 17 -1.59 -18.14 -10.58
CA GLU A 17 -1.20 -16.78 -10.98
C GLU A 17 -1.46 -16.48 -12.45
N GLY A 18 -1.34 -17.49 -13.32
CA GLY A 18 -1.59 -17.35 -14.74
C GLY A 18 -3.07 -17.10 -15.02
N ALA A 19 -3.95 -17.90 -14.41
CA ALA A 19 -5.39 -17.71 -14.49
C ALA A 19 -5.81 -16.36 -13.88
N LEU A 20 -5.19 -15.95 -12.76
CA LEU A 20 -5.44 -14.64 -12.16
C LEU A 20 -5.10 -13.49 -13.14
N LYS A 21 -3.91 -13.52 -13.76
CA LYS A 21 -3.47 -12.50 -14.72
C LYS A 21 -4.34 -12.48 -15.98
N ARG A 22 -4.72 -13.66 -16.52
CA ARG A 22 -5.61 -13.75 -17.69
C ARG A 22 -7.01 -13.25 -17.35
N GLY A 23 -7.56 -13.65 -16.21
CA GLY A 23 -8.91 -13.27 -15.78
C GLY A 23 -9.06 -11.76 -15.52
N ALA A 24 -8.00 -11.08 -15.07
CA ALA A 24 -7.99 -9.62 -14.94
C ALA A 24 -8.20 -8.89 -16.28
N LYS A 25 -7.80 -9.52 -17.41
CA LYS A 25 -8.01 -9.05 -18.79
C LYS A 25 -9.39 -9.43 -19.35
N GLY A 26 -10.19 -10.19 -18.59
CA GLY A 26 -11.51 -10.70 -18.98
C GLY A 26 -11.46 -12.09 -19.61
N GLY A 27 -12.59 -12.52 -20.20
CA GLY A 27 -12.69 -13.80 -20.92
C GLY A 27 -12.91 -15.01 -20.00
N ALA A 28 -12.43 -16.18 -20.42
CA ALA A 28 -12.75 -17.47 -19.80
C ALA A 28 -12.38 -17.58 -18.30
N GLU A 29 -11.30 -16.90 -17.88
CA GLU A 29 -10.79 -16.93 -16.50
C GLU A 29 -11.36 -15.81 -15.61
N GLN A 30 -12.28 -14.97 -16.14
CA GLN A 30 -12.79 -13.82 -15.42
C GLN A 30 -13.49 -14.21 -14.12
N THR A 31 -14.29 -15.28 -14.13
CA THR A 31 -14.97 -15.77 -12.92
C THR A 31 -13.99 -16.25 -11.86
N TYR A 32 -12.86 -16.87 -12.25
CA TYR A 32 -11.81 -17.25 -11.32
C TYR A 32 -11.18 -16.01 -10.67
N PHE A 33 -10.82 -15.02 -11.48
CA PHE A 33 -10.26 -13.76 -11.01
C PHE A 33 -11.20 -13.05 -10.02
N GLU A 34 -12.47 -12.86 -10.40
CA GLU A 34 -13.46 -12.18 -9.55
C GLU A 34 -13.63 -12.90 -8.21
N ARG A 35 -13.78 -14.23 -8.23
CA ARG A 35 -13.93 -15.03 -7.00
C ARG A 35 -12.74 -14.90 -6.07
N VAL A 36 -11.51 -14.98 -6.60
CA VAL A 36 -10.28 -14.85 -5.80
C VAL A 36 -10.18 -13.45 -5.19
N VAL A 37 -10.45 -12.41 -5.97
CA VAL A 37 -10.39 -11.02 -5.49
C VAL A 37 -11.40 -10.77 -4.38
N VAL A 38 -12.65 -11.21 -4.56
CA VAL A 38 -13.73 -11.03 -3.57
C VAL A 38 -13.44 -11.81 -2.30
N ASP A 39 -13.01 -13.07 -2.40
CA ASP A 39 -12.66 -13.90 -1.23
C ASP A 39 -11.54 -13.25 -0.39
N TYR A 40 -10.47 -12.80 -1.03
CA TYR A 40 -9.37 -12.14 -0.32
C TYR A 40 -9.79 -10.81 0.30
N PHE A 41 -10.63 -10.03 -0.38
CA PHE A 41 -11.15 -8.78 0.17
C PHE A 41 -12.07 -9.01 1.38
N LEU A 42 -12.95 -10.02 1.32
CA LEU A 42 -13.78 -10.43 2.45
C LEU A 42 -12.94 -10.86 3.66
N LYS A 43 -11.88 -11.63 3.43
CA LYS A 43 -10.95 -12.03 4.50
C LYS A 43 -10.29 -10.82 5.18
N LYS A 44 -9.91 -9.79 4.43
CA LYS A 44 -9.41 -8.52 4.99
C LYS A 44 -10.45 -7.79 5.83
N LEU A 45 -11.71 -7.72 5.36
CA LEU A 45 -12.80 -7.11 6.13
C LEU A 45 -13.08 -7.88 7.42
N ARG A 46 -13.06 -9.21 7.37
CA ARG A 46 -13.23 -10.10 8.53
C ARG A 46 -12.07 -10.04 9.53
N ALA A 47 -10.86 -9.64 9.09
CA ALA A 47 -9.77 -9.27 10.00
C ALA A 47 -10.04 -7.96 10.75
N GLY A 48 -11.16 -7.28 10.48
CA GLY A 48 -11.65 -6.13 11.24
C GLY A 48 -11.24 -4.78 10.69
N LEU A 49 -10.55 -4.72 9.54
CA LEU A 49 -10.06 -3.47 8.95
C LEU A 49 -11.19 -2.44 8.79
N GLY A 50 -10.92 -1.20 9.19
CA GLY A 50 -11.83 -0.06 9.02
C GLY A 50 -11.89 0.42 7.58
N VAL A 51 -10.75 0.40 6.88
CA VAL A 51 -10.62 0.64 5.43
C VAL A 51 -9.73 -0.47 4.87
N ALA A 52 -10.27 -1.33 4.00
CA ALA A 52 -9.51 -2.41 3.40
C ALA A 52 -9.06 -2.03 1.99
N THR A 53 -7.80 -2.31 1.64
CA THR A 53 -7.31 -2.20 0.27
C THR A 53 -7.76 -3.44 -0.52
N TYR A 54 -8.03 -3.31 -1.82
CA TYR A 54 -8.14 -4.50 -2.68
C TYR A 54 -6.87 -5.37 -2.55
N PRO A 55 -6.92 -6.69 -2.77
CA PRO A 55 -5.86 -7.60 -2.31
C PRO A 55 -4.52 -7.52 -3.06
N GLN A 56 -4.44 -6.72 -4.14
CA GLN A 56 -3.23 -6.43 -4.93
C GLN A 56 -2.35 -7.68 -5.15
N LEU A 57 -2.97 -8.74 -5.67
CA LEU A 57 -2.33 -10.04 -5.90
C LEU A 57 -1.44 -10.06 -7.15
N ARG A 58 -1.60 -9.06 -8.03
CA ARG A 58 -0.75 -8.82 -9.21
C ARG A 58 0.41 -7.90 -8.84
N ASP A 59 1.46 -7.92 -9.65
CA ASP A 59 2.62 -7.04 -9.46
C ASP A 59 2.22 -5.56 -9.61
N MET A 60 2.61 -4.73 -8.63
CA MET A 60 2.16 -3.35 -8.52
C MET A 60 2.58 -2.48 -9.71
N CYS A 61 3.67 -2.80 -10.40
CA CYS A 61 4.12 -2.02 -11.56
C CYS A 61 3.53 -2.58 -12.85
N HIS A 62 3.66 -3.89 -13.06
CA HIS A 62 3.24 -4.54 -14.30
C HIS A 62 1.72 -4.52 -14.49
N MET A 63 0.93 -4.52 -13.41
CA MET A 63 -0.52 -4.40 -13.53
C MET A 63 -0.98 -3.08 -14.17
N PHE A 64 -0.14 -2.03 -14.14
CA PHE A 64 -0.38 -0.78 -14.87
C PHE A 64 0.37 -0.80 -16.21
N LEU A 65 1.68 -1.08 -16.23
CA LEU A 65 2.48 -0.99 -17.46
C LEU A 65 1.94 -1.86 -18.60
N GLU A 66 1.45 -3.08 -18.30
CA GLU A 66 0.85 -3.94 -19.32
C GLU A 66 -0.51 -3.45 -19.83
N GLU A 67 -1.19 -2.62 -19.04
CA GLU A 67 -2.51 -2.04 -19.32
C GLU A 67 -2.43 -0.63 -19.94
N LEU A 68 -1.23 -0.22 -20.33
CA LEU A 68 -0.99 1.03 -21.05
C LEU A 68 -0.65 0.77 -22.52
N ASP A 69 -1.29 1.52 -23.41
CA ASP A 69 -0.86 1.72 -24.78
C ASP A 69 0.25 2.78 -24.85
N GLY A 70 0.99 2.78 -25.95
CA GLY A 70 2.13 3.67 -26.18
C GLY A 70 3.45 3.28 -25.53
N LEU A 71 3.48 2.13 -24.85
CA LEU A 71 4.67 1.50 -24.31
C LEU A 71 5.00 0.23 -25.08
N VAL A 72 6.24 0.08 -25.53
CA VAL A 72 6.76 -1.15 -26.15
C VAL A 72 7.84 -1.73 -25.25
N LYS A 73 7.68 -3.00 -24.85
CA LYS A 73 8.67 -3.70 -24.03
C LYS A 73 9.93 -4.00 -24.84
N VAL A 74 11.08 -3.54 -24.35
CA VAL A 74 12.42 -3.78 -24.89
C VAL A 74 13.27 -4.35 -23.77
N ASN A 75 13.58 -5.66 -23.85
CA ASN A 75 14.15 -6.44 -22.75
C ASN A 75 13.29 -6.31 -21.48
N ASP A 76 13.86 -5.84 -20.37
CA ASP A 76 13.17 -5.65 -19.09
C ASP A 76 12.68 -4.21 -18.86
N LYS A 77 12.77 -3.34 -19.89
CA LYS A 77 12.31 -1.94 -19.85
C LYS A 77 11.26 -1.66 -20.92
N TYR A 78 10.75 -0.44 -20.93
CA TYR A 78 9.77 0.06 -21.89
C TYR A 78 10.30 1.29 -22.62
N ALA A 79 10.15 1.30 -23.94
CA ALA A 79 10.31 2.49 -24.76
C ALA A 79 8.93 3.15 -24.95
N VAL A 80 8.88 4.48 -24.79
CA VAL A 80 7.68 5.27 -25.12
C VAL A 80 7.71 5.57 -26.61
N VAL A 81 6.73 5.07 -27.35
CA VAL A 81 6.68 5.19 -28.82
C VAL A 81 5.57 6.12 -29.32
N GLU A 82 4.60 6.42 -28.45
CA GLU A 82 3.48 7.34 -28.70
C GLU A 82 2.93 7.86 -27.36
N VAL A 83 1.87 8.66 -27.40
CA VAL A 83 1.19 9.15 -26.20
C VAL A 83 0.66 7.97 -25.38
N ILE A 84 1.01 7.93 -24.09
CA ILE A 84 0.60 6.88 -23.17
C ILE A 84 -0.89 7.00 -22.87
N LYS A 85 -1.64 5.90 -23.05
CA LYS A 85 -3.09 5.85 -22.80
C LYS A 85 -3.47 4.56 -22.09
N PRO A 86 -4.52 4.56 -21.25
CA PRO A 86 -4.96 3.35 -20.59
C PRO A 86 -5.82 2.49 -21.53
N LYS A 87 -5.53 1.19 -21.59
CA LYS A 87 -6.38 0.19 -22.27
C LYS A 87 -7.72 0.02 -21.54
N ARG A 88 -7.67 0.09 -20.20
CA ARG A 88 -8.83 0.04 -19.30
C ARG A 88 -8.78 1.25 -18.36
N LYS A 89 -9.93 1.89 -18.12
CA LYS A 89 -10.05 3.09 -17.28
C LYS A 89 -10.25 2.82 -15.79
N SER A 90 -10.09 1.59 -15.33
CA SER A 90 -10.30 1.18 -13.94
C SER A 90 -9.45 -0.02 -13.59
N ILE A 91 -9.15 -0.20 -12.30
CA ILE A 91 -8.43 -1.37 -11.80
C ILE A 91 -9.39 -2.57 -11.79
N PRO A 92 -9.09 -3.68 -12.50
CA PRO A 92 -9.96 -4.85 -12.56
C PRO A 92 -10.39 -5.42 -11.20
N GLU A 93 -9.52 -5.39 -10.19
CA GLU A 93 -9.82 -5.87 -8.84
C GLU A 93 -10.89 -5.00 -8.16
N VAL A 94 -10.82 -3.68 -8.37
CA VAL A 94 -11.82 -2.74 -7.84
C VAL A 94 -13.17 -3.03 -8.51
N ASP A 95 -13.20 -3.19 -9.83
CA ASP A 95 -14.41 -3.54 -10.55
C ASP A 95 -15.03 -4.86 -10.07
N ALA A 96 -14.20 -5.87 -9.80
CA ALA A 96 -14.64 -7.15 -9.27
C ALA A 96 -15.31 -7.00 -7.89
N VAL A 97 -14.70 -6.24 -6.97
CA VAL A 97 -15.29 -5.98 -5.65
C VAL A 97 -16.63 -5.25 -5.77
N PHE A 98 -16.71 -4.21 -6.59
CA PHE A 98 -17.96 -3.45 -6.72
C PHE A 98 -19.07 -4.21 -7.44
N LYS A 99 -18.72 -5.06 -8.41
CA LYS A 99 -19.65 -6.00 -9.06
C LYS A 99 -20.32 -6.93 -8.04
N HIS A 100 -19.58 -7.36 -7.03
CA HIS A 100 -20.05 -8.27 -5.97
C HIS A 100 -20.31 -7.54 -4.63
N SER A 101 -20.55 -6.22 -4.68
CA SER A 101 -20.67 -5.39 -3.47
C SER A 101 -21.86 -5.75 -2.58
N GLU A 102 -22.97 -6.20 -3.17
CA GLU A 102 -24.14 -6.69 -2.43
C GLU A 102 -23.83 -7.96 -1.63
N GLU A 103 -23.21 -8.96 -2.28
CA GLU A 103 -22.76 -10.19 -1.62
C GLU A 103 -21.79 -9.89 -0.47
N ILE A 104 -20.86 -8.96 -0.70
CA ILE A 104 -19.91 -8.53 0.33
C ILE A 104 -20.65 -7.90 1.51
N TYR A 105 -21.63 -7.03 1.25
CA TYR A 105 -22.43 -6.40 2.28
C TYR A 105 -23.24 -7.42 3.09
N GLU A 106 -23.86 -8.40 2.43
CA GLU A 106 -24.61 -9.47 3.08
C GLU A 106 -23.71 -10.31 3.99
N ASP A 107 -22.47 -10.58 3.56
CA ASP A 107 -21.51 -11.34 4.35
C ASP A 107 -21.00 -10.60 5.59
N VAL A 108 -20.63 -9.32 5.43
CA VAL A 108 -20.02 -8.52 6.51
C VAL A 108 -21.04 -7.75 7.36
N GLY A 109 -22.29 -7.66 6.90
CA GLY A 109 -23.41 -7.01 7.59
C GLY A 109 -23.36 -5.47 7.65
N ARG A 110 -22.49 -4.83 6.85
CA ARG A 110 -22.31 -3.36 6.83
C ARG A 110 -21.68 -2.88 5.52
N PRO A 111 -21.83 -1.59 5.15
CA PRO A 111 -21.11 -1.05 4.00
C PRO A 111 -19.61 -1.08 4.24
N PHE A 112 -18.82 -1.43 3.21
CA PHE A 112 -17.36 -1.42 3.31
C PHE A 112 -16.76 -0.07 2.89
N SER A 113 -15.61 0.26 3.48
CA SER A 113 -14.72 1.33 3.00
C SER A 113 -13.49 0.72 2.33
N MET A 114 -13.17 1.18 1.13
CA MET A 114 -12.03 0.69 0.35
C MET A 114 -10.90 1.72 0.23
N ARG A 115 -9.65 1.26 0.32
CA ARG A 115 -8.45 1.97 -0.17
C ARG A 115 -8.08 1.45 -1.57
N VAL A 116 -7.83 2.36 -2.50
CA VAL A 116 -7.38 2.05 -3.87
C VAL A 116 -5.96 2.54 -4.02
N CYS A 117 -5.04 1.64 -4.40
CA CYS A 117 -3.65 1.97 -4.72
C CYS A 117 -3.43 2.13 -6.22
N VAL A 118 -2.69 3.18 -6.59
CA VAL A 118 -2.14 3.41 -7.93
C VAL A 118 -0.63 3.59 -7.80
N THR A 119 0.15 2.75 -8.48
CA THR A 119 1.61 2.95 -8.52
C THR A 119 1.91 4.26 -9.24
N GLY A 120 2.67 5.12 -8.57
CA GLY A 120 2.90 6.48 -9.03
C GLY A 120 3.85 6.57 -10.23
N PRO A 121 3.82 7.71 -10.93
CA PRO A 121 4.57 7.93 -12.16
C PRO A 121 6.08 7.91 -11.96
N TYR A 122 6.63 8.28 -10.80
CA TYR A 122 8.08 8.22 -10.56
C TYR A 122 8.57 6.77 -10.52
N THR A 123 7.88 5.92 -9.76
CA THR A 123 8.20 4.50 -9.62
C THR A 123 8.04 3.76 -10.94
N LEU A 124 6.95 4.00 -11.67
CA LEU A 124 6.74 3.39 -12.98
C LEU A 124 7.77 3.87 -14.02
N ALA A 125 8.24 5.12 -13.94
CA ALA A 125 9.25 5.63 -14.85
C ALA A 125 10.62 4.95 -14.70
N SER A 126 10.91 4.28 -13.57
CA SER A 126 12.11 3.45 -13.44
C SER A 126 12.18 2.31 -14.46
N PHE A 127 11.02 1.88 -14.99
CA PHE A 127 10.91 0.87 -16.04
C PHE A 127 10.98 1.47 -17.45
N ILE A 128 10.96 2.80 -17.59
CA ILE A 128 11.05 3.49 -18.87
C ILE A 128 12.54 3.74 -19.21
N ILE A 129 12.89 3.58 -20.50
CA ILE A 129 14.23 3.92 -21.00
C ILE A 129 14.32 5.45 -21.07
N GLU A 130 15.24 6.03 -20.29
CA GLU A 130 15.55 7.47 -20.28
C GLU A 130 14.29 8.35 -20.24
N PRO A 131 13.46 8.23 -19.18
CA PRO A 131 12.19 8.95 -19.12
C PRO A 131 12.42 10.47 -19.18
N THR A 132 11.49 11.21 -19.77
CA THR A 132 11.48 12.70 -19.78
C THR A 132 10.34 13.26 -18.92
N PRO A 133 10.40 14.53 -18.47
CA PRO A 133 9.29 15.19 -17.77
C PRO A 133 7.95 15.11 -18.52
N GLU A 134 7.95 15.22 -19.85
CA GLU A 134 6.74 15.09 -20.68
C GLU A 134 6.16 13.68 -20.63
N GLN A 135 7.03 12.66 -20.60
CA GLN A 135 6.60 11.26 -20.49
C GLN A 135 6.06 10.95 -19.10
N ILE A 136 6.62 11.54 -18.03
CA ILE A 136 6.05 11.49 -16.67
C ILE A 136 4.63 12.07 -16.65
N LEU A 137 4.42 13.21 -17.30
CA LEU A 137 3.09 13.82 -17.40
C LEU A 137 2.15 12.94 -18.24
N SER A 138 2.59 12.42 -19.38
CA SER A 138 1.76 11.50 -20.20
C SER A 138 1.38 10.24 -19.43
N LEU A 139 2.27 9.72 -18.57
CA LEU A 139 1.97 8.59 -17.71
C LEU A 139 0.93 8.96 -16.66
N ALA A 140 1.06 10.12 -16.02
CA ALA A 140 0.08 10.64 -15.08
C ALA A 140 -1.30 10.86 -15.70
N ASP A 141 -1.37 11.27 -16.97
CA ASP A 141 -2.62 11.41 -17.73
C ASP A 141 -3.34 10.07 -17.87
N ALA A 142 -2.61 8.99 -18.12
CA ALA A 142 -3.19 7.66 -18.17
C ALA A 142 -3.58 7.14 -16.78
N LEU A 143 -2.71 7.32 -15.78
CA LEU A 143 -2.96 6.90 -14.39
C LEU A 143 -4.15 7.63 -13.76
N SER A 144 -4.31 8.92 -14.03
CA SER A 144 -5.45 9.71 -13.54
C SER A 144 -6.79 9.21 -14.07
N GLN A 145 -6.84 8.76 -15.33
CA GLN A 145 -8.03 8.11 -15.89
C GLN A 145 -8.33 6.76 -15.21
N ILE A 146 -7.29 5.95 -14.95
CA ILE A 146 -7.43 4.68 -14.22
C ILE A 146 -7.91 4.91 -12.78
N ALA A 147 -7.31 5.89 -12.11
CA ALA A 147 -7.69 6.29 -10.76
C ALA A 147 -9.16 6.72 -10.75
N GLU A 148 -9.57 7.63 -11.64
CA GLU A 148 -10.95 8.12 -11.74
C GLU A 148 -11.99 7.00 -11.91
N GLY A 149 -11.77 6.06 -12.83
CA GLY A 149 -12.72 4.94 -13.01
C GLY A 149 -12.70 3.92 -11.86
N SER A 150 -11.68 3.96 -11.02
CA SER A 150 -11.59 3.14 -9.80
C SER A 150 -12.24 3.82 -8.58
N LEU A 151 -12.58 5.11 -8.64
CA LEU A 151 -13.25 5.85 -7.53
C LEU A 151 -14.76 5.54 -7.46
N GLN A 152 -15.10 4.28 -7.20
CA GLN A 152 -16.48 3.79 -7.21
C GLN A 152 -17.19 3.96 -5.87
N GLN A 153 -18.52 4.08 -5.94
CA GLN A 153 -19.42 4.27 -4.81
C GLN A 153 -20.71 3.48 -5.05
N SER A 154 -21.26 2.90 -3.99
CA SER A 154 -22.55 2.20 -3.99
C SER A 154 -23.20 2.31 -2.60
N ARG A 155 -24.44 1.83 -2.45
CA ARG A 155 -25.07 1.70 -1.12
C ARG A 155 -24.41 0.65 -0.22
N TYR A 156 -23.62 -0.25 -0.81
CA TYR A 156 -22.99 -1.39 -0.14
C TYR A 156 -21.52 -1.14 0.24
N GLY A 157 -20.94 -0.04 -0.23
CA GLY A 157 -19.57 0.32 0.05
C GLY A 157 -19.03 1.33 -0.95
N GLY A 158 -17.85 1.86 -0.65
CA GLY A 158 -17.27 2.97 -1.39
C GLY A 158 -15.76 3.09 -1.24
N VAL A 159 -15.13 3.76 -2.20
CA VAL A 159 -13.72 4.15 -2.06
C VAL A 159 -13.61 5.34 -1.11
N GLU A 160 -12.85 5.16 -0.03
CA GLU A 160 -12.58 6.18 0.98
C GLU A 160 -11.20 6.82 0.80
N VAL A 161 -10.22 6.04 0.33
CA VAL A 161 -8.84 6.49 0.17
C VAL A 161 -8.33 6.14 -1.23
N LEU A 162 -7.76 7.11 -1.93
CA LEU A 162 -6.89 6.89 -3.09
C LEU A 162 -5.45 7.08 -2.63
N CYS A 163 -4.65 6.03 -2.71
CA CYS A 163 -3.23 6.06 -2.38
C CYS A 163 -2.37 6.00 -3.65
N VAL A 164 -1.45 6.95 -3.82
CA VAL A 164 -0.37 6.85 -4.80
C VAL A 164 0.84 6.18 -4.14
N GLU A 165 1.30 5.07 -4.70
CA GLU A 165 2.43 4.30 -4.17
C GLU A 165 3.72 4.65 -4.91
N GLU A 166 4.67 5.26 -4.21
CA GLU A 166 5.96 5.70 -4.73
C GLU A 166 7.14 5.13 -3.92
N PRO A 167 7.29 3.79 -3.84
CA PRO A 167 8.30 3.15 -3.01
C PRO A 167 9.75 3.48 -3.42
N LEU A 168 10.00 3.87 -4.67
CA LEU A 168 11.34 4.25 -5.12
C LEU A 168 11.70 5.70 -4.80
N PHE A 169 10.71 6.55 -4.54
CA PHE A 169 10.92 7.97 -4.30
C PHE A 169 11.61 8.18 -2.95
N GLY A 170 12.73 8.92 -2.96
CA GLY A 170 13.56 9.15 -1.77
C GLY A 170 14.44 7.96 -1.33
N VAL A 171 14.30 6.79 -1.97
CA VAL A 171 15.17 5.61 -1.74
C VAL A 171 16.32 5.60 -2.75
N VAL A 172 16.02 5.88 -4.01
CA VAL A 172 17.02 6.00 -5.07
C VAL A 172 17.61 7.40 -5.02
N ASP A 173 18.94 7.48 -4.95
CA ASP A 173 19.66 8.73 -5.15
C ASP A 173 19.53 9.14 -6.63
N ASP A 174 18.67 10.12 -6.89
CA ASP A 174 18.32 10.57 -8.23
C ASP A 174 18.72 12.04 -8.40
N PRO A 175 19.83 12.34 -9.10
CA PRO A 175 20.31 13.70 -9.30
C PRO A 175 19.30 14.63 -9.97
N ARG A 176 18.30 14.07 -10.66
CA ARG A 176 17.21 14.84 -11.28
C ARG A 176 16.30 15.49 -10.23
N LEU A 177 16.35 15.03 -8.98
CA LEU A 177 15.54 15.51 -7.86
C LEU A 177 16.33 16.31 -6.81
N ASP A 178 17.63 16.50 -6.98
CA ASP A 178 18.52 17.19 -6.01
C ASP A 178 18.21 18.68 -5.86
N TYR A 179 17.57 19.27 -6.88
CA TYR A 179 17.21 20.67 -6.91
C TYR A 179 15.78 20.86 -7.41
N ALA A 180 15.11 21.90 -6.92
CA ALA A 180 13.86 22.35 -7.53
C ALA A 180 14.12 22.66 -9.02
N GLY A 181 13.48 21.88 -9.88
CA GLY A 181 13.67 21.92 -11.33
C GLY A 181 12.56 21.18 -12.07
N GLU A 182 12.74 21.03 -13.37
CA GLU A 182 11.71 20.51 -14.28
C GLU A 182 11.15 19.14 -13.84
N TRP A 183 12.00 18.27 -13.31
CA TRP A 183 11.59 16.96 -12.79
C TRP A 183 10.71 17.04 -11.56
N SER A 184 11.11 17.81 -10.54
CA SER A 184 10.28 18.00 -9.35
C SER A 184 8.95 18.67 -9.67
N GLU A 185 8.95 19.63 -10.60
CA GLU A 185 7.71 20.29 -11.05
C GLU A 185 6.80 19.34 -11.83
N ALA A 186 7.37 18.52 -12.71
CA ALA A 186 6.62 17.52 -13.46
C ALA A 186 6.00 16.48 -12.54
N LEU A 187 6.74 16.01 -11.51
CA LEU A 187 6.21 15.09 -10.51
C LEU A 187 5.07 15.70 -9.69
N LEU A 188 5.22 16.94 -9.22
CA LEU A 188 4.15 17.64 -8.49
C LEU A 188 2.88 17.76 -9.35
N LYS A 189 3.03 18.16 -10.62
CA LYS A 189 1.91 18.23 -11.57
C LYS A 189 1.30 16.86 -11.83
N ALA A 190 2.14 15.84 -11.99
CA ALA A 190 1.73 14.47 -12.25
C ALA A 190 0.91 13.88 -11.08
N TRP A 191 1.39 14.02 -9.85
CA TRP A 191 0.67 13.57 -8.67
C TRP A 191 -0.61 14.39 -8.42
N ASP A 192 -0.58 15.72 -8.59
CA ASP A 192 -1.79 16.55 -8.46
C ASP A 192 -2.89 16.11 -9.43
N LYS A 193 -2.50 15.76 -10.66
CA LYS A 193 -3.42 15.28 -11.69
C LYS A 193 -4.09 13.95 -11.31
N ILE A 194 -3.34 13.01 -10.74
CA ILE A 194 -3.89 11.72 -10.27
C ILE A 194 -4.87 11.95 -9.10
N PHE A 195 -4.55 12.85 -8.19
CA PHE A 195 -5.38 13.15 -7.02
C PHE A 195 -6.59 14.06 -7.30
N TYR A 196 -6.62 14.75 -8.44
CA TYR A 196 -7.63 15.77 -8.76
C TYR A 196 -9.07 15.27 -8.56
N THR A 197 -9.42 14.14 -9.17
CA THR A 197 -10.79 13.62 -9.12
C THR A 197 -11.15 13.05 -7.74
N ALA A 198 -10.18 12.45 -7.03
CA ALA A 198 -10.39 11.98 -5.66
C ALA A 198 -10.69 13.14 -4.72
N SER A 199 -9.84 14.17 -4.74
CA SER A 199 -9.97 15.37 -3.93
C SER A 199 -11.31 16.09 -4.13
N THR A 200 -11.78 16.23 -5.39
CA THR A 200 -13.07 16.87 -5.70
C THR A 200 -14.29 16.04 -5.28
N ARG A 201 -14.14 14.72 -5.12
CA ARG A 201 -15.19 13.80 -4.64
C ARG A 201 -15.12 13.56 -3.12
N GLY A 202 -14.23 14.24 -2.40
CA GLY A 202 -14.05 14.06 -0.96
C GLY A 202 -13.41 12.71 -0.57
N VAL A 203 -12.77 12.03 -1.53
CA VAL A 203 -11.94 10.85 -1.26
C VAL A 203 -10.60 11.32 -0.73
N VAL A 204 -10.11 10.69 0.34
CA VAL A 204 -8.81 11.04 0.94
C VAL A 204 -7.69 10.68 -0.02
N CYS A 205 -6.82 11.65 -0.29
CA CYS A 205 -5.64 11.46 -1.10
C CYS A 205 -4.44 11.13 -0.20
N ALA A 206 -3.92 9.91 -0.33
CA ALA A 206 -2.79 9.42 0.43
C ALA A 206 -1.58 9.14 -0.48
N MET A 207 -0.37 9.19 0.06
CA MET A 207 0.84 8.78 -0.64
C MET A 207 1.66 7.84 0.23
N HIS A 208 1.99 6.67 -0.30
CA HIS A 208 2.84 5.69 0.36
C HIS A 208 4.27 5.77 -0.15
N LEU A 209 5.20 5.99 0.76
CA LEU A 209 6.64 6.17 0.51
C LEU A 209 7.43 5.18 1.35
N HIS A 210 8.53 4.64 0.83
CA HIS A 210 9.45 3.88 1.67
C HIS A 210 10.46 4.77 2.39
N ASN A 211 10.64 6.02 1.92
CA ASN A 211 11.55 6.98 2.51
C ASN A 211 11.06 8.42 2.28
N THR A 212 11.06 9.25 3.34
CA THR A 212 10.57 10.64 3.30
C THR A 212 11.69 11.69 3.22
N SER A 213 12.94 11.26 2.98
CA SER A 213 14.11 12.16 2.91
C SER A 213 13.99 13.19 1.79
N ASN A 214 13.48 12.78 0.62
CA ASN A 214 13.17 13.71 -0.45
C ASN A 214 11.86 14.44 -0.13
N ARG A 215 11.91 15.77 -0.10
CA ARG A 215 10.84 16.60 0.45
C ARG A 215 9.81 17.08 -0.56
N VAL A 216 9.94 16.77 -1.86
CA VAL A 216 9.06 17.34 -2.91
C VAL A 216 7.58 17.06 -2.63
N PHE A 217 7.22 15.89 -2.08
CA PHE A 217 5.82 15.55 -1.76
C PHE A 217 5.15 16.51 -0.75
N TRP A 218 5.92 17.25 0.05
CA TRP A 218 5.35 18.23 0.98
C TRP A 218 4.61 19.36 0.25
N ASP A 219 5.08 19.75 -0.92
CA ASP A 219 4.49 20.84 -1.72
C ASP A 219 3.25 20.41 -2.53
N LEU A 220 2.85 19.14 -2.42
CA LEU A 220 1.68 18.62 -3.12
C LEU A 220 0.38 19.03 -2.41
N ASN A 221 -0.35 20.00 -2.96
CA ASN A 221 -1.54 20.57 -2.34
C ASN A 221 -2.65 19.55 -2.06
N ARG A 222 -2.89 18.61 -2.99
CA ARG A 222 -3.97 17.61 -2.87
C ARG A 222 -3.60 16.40 -2.03
N LEU A 223 -2.43 16.38 -1.39
CA LEU A 223 -2.02 15.27 -0.52
C LEU A 223 -2.51 15.51 0.91
N ASP A 224 -3.42 14.66 1.38
CA ASP A 224 -4.01 14.72 2.72
C ASP A 224 -3.22 13.90 3.75
N VAL A 225 -2.78 12.69 3.36
CA VAL A 225 -2.18 11.69 4.27
C VAL A 225 -0.87 11.15 3.72
N ILE A 226 0.19 11.23 4.52
CA ILE A 226 1.48 10.62 4.21
C ILE A 226 1.55 9.25 4.92
N GLU A 227 1.96 8.22 4.18
CA GLU A 227 2.26 6.89 4.70
C GLU A 227 3.74 6.59 4.47
N ALA A 228 4.46 6.14 5.49
CA ALA A 228 5.89 5.81 5.41
C ALA A 228 6.22 4.47 6.10
N GLU A 229 7.40 3.91 5.86
CA GLU A 229 7.91 2.76 6.64
C GLU A 229 8.09 3.13 8.12
N ALA A 230 7.92 2.18 9.05
CA ALA A 230 7.89 2.48 10.48
C ALA A 230 9.23 2.98 11.04
N ASP A 231 10.33 2.68 10.34
CA ASP A 231 11.67 3.15 10.70
C ASP A 231 12.01 4.53 10.10
N ASP A 232 11.14 5.10 9.27
CA ASP A 232 11.35 6.40 8.64
C ASP A 232 11.41 7.52 9.69
N TYR A 233 12.24 8.53 9.41
CA TYR A 233 12.48 9.66 10.30
C TYR A 233 11.21 10.45 10.64
N ILE A 234 10.18 10.42 9.77
CA ILE A 234 8.90 11.09 10.00
C ILE A 234 8.21 10.61 11.29
N PHE A 235 8.41 9.36 11.71
CA PHE A 235 7.82 8.82 12.95
C PHE A 235 8.65 9.07 14.21
N ARG A 236 9.82 9.71 14.09
CA ARG A 236 10.76 9.93 15.20
C ARG A 236 11.13 11.40 15.42
N SER A 237 10.90 12.26 14.43
CA SER A 237 11.28 13.66 14.50
C SER A 237 10.25 14.52 15.25
N GLU A 238 10.70 15.30 16.22
CA GLU A 238 9.88 16.34 16.87
C GLU A 238 9.42 17.43 15.88
N LYS A 239 10.11 17.57 14.73
CA LYS A 239 9.73 18.51 13.67
C LYS A 239 8.55 18.02 12.85
N THR A 240 8.20 16.73 12.92
CA THR A 240 7.13 16.17 12.08
C THR A 240 5.81 16.90 12.32
N ARG A 241 5.44 17.14 13.57
CA ARG A 241 4.19 17.84 13.91
C ARG A 241 4.11 19.22 13.25
N SER A 242 5.16 20.02 13.36
CA SER A 242 5.16 21.37 12.77
C SER A 242 5.17 21.36 11.24
N LEU A 243 5.73 20.32 10.62
CA LEU A 243 5.64 20.12 9.17
C LEU A 243 4.22 19.75 8.74
N LEU A 244 3.56 18.83 9.45
CA LEU A 244 2.17 18.46 9.19
C LEU A 244 1.25 19.69 9.27
N GLU A 245 1.39 20.48 10.32
CA GLU A 245 0.64 21.73 10.51
C GLU A 245 0.93 22.75 9.39
N ARG A 246 2.22 22.95 9.06
CA ARG A 246 2.64 23.89 8.03
C ARG A 246 2.08 23.56 6.65
N TYR A 247 2.06 22.28 6.27
CA TYR A 247 1.64 21.83 4.95
C TYR A 247 0.20 21.31 4.90
N GLY A 248 -0.52 21.36 6.02
CA GLY A 248 -1.90 20.89 6.12
C GLY A 248 -2.05 19.39 5.86
N LYS A 249 -1.10 18.56 6.31
CA LYS A 249 -1.05 17.12 6.05
C LYS A 249 -1.24 16.32 7.33
N ARG A 250 -1.59 15.05 7.19
CA ARG A 250 -1.72 14.08 8.28
C ARG A 250 -0.87 12.85 8.01
N LEU A 251 -0.73 11.98 9.01
CA LEU A 251 0.02 10.73 8.91
C LEU A 251 -0.87 9.52 9.07
N LYS A 252 -0.58 8.49 8.28
CA LYS A 252 -0.98 7.13 8.65
C LYS A 252 0.12 6.56 9.57
N ALA A 253 -0.26 6.11 10.76
CA ALA A 253 0.69 5.49 11.69
C ALA A 253 1.07 4.09 11.23
N SER A 254 2.35 3.87 10.92
CA SER A 254 2.89 2.55 10.60
C SER A 254 3.22 1.79 11.89
N ILE A 255 2.30 0.90 12.27
CA ILE A 255 2.27 0.31 13.62
C ILE A 255 2.62 -1.19 13.64
N CYS A 256 2.78 -1.82 12.48
CA CYS A 256 3.24 -3.20 12.34
C CYS A 256 4.40 -3.26 11.35
N SER A 257 5.53 -3.84 11.75
CA SER A 257 6.64 -4.03 10.81
C SER A 257 6.37 -5.19 9.86
N THR A 258 6.77 -5.06 8.59
CA THR A 258 6.71 -6.09 7.55
C THR A 258 8.09 -6.55 7.10
N HIS A 259 9.17 -6.07 7.73
CA HIS A 259 10.53 -6.54 7.49
C HIS A 259 10.75 -7.92 8.12
N LEU A 260 10.55 -8.96 7.31
CA LEU A 260 10.62 -10.36 7.72
C LEU A 260 11.92 -10.75 8.46
N ASP A 261 13.09 -10.27 8.02
CA ASP A 261 14.35 -10.58 8.70
C ASP A 261 14.44 -9.94 10.10
N LYS A 262 13.93 -8.71 10.26
CA LYS A 262 13.87 -8.05 11.58
C LYS A 262 12.88 -8.77 12.50
N LEU A 263 11.76 -9.23 11.97
CA LEU A 263 10.78 -10.03 12.72
C LEU A 263 11.37 -11.39 13.14
N ALA A 264 12.10 -12.05 12.25
CA ALA A 264 12.80 -13.31 12.51
C ALA A 264 13.88 -13.16 13.59
N GLU A 265 14.70 -12.11 13.51
CA GLU A 265 15.68 -11.79 14.54
C GLU A 265 15.00 -11.60 15.91
N LYS A 266 13.97 -10.75 15.97
CA LYS A 266 13.24 -10.43 17.19
C LYS A 266 12.51 -11.63 17.79
N ALA A 267 11.94 -12.50 16.95
CA ALA A 267 11.33 -13.75 17.39
C ALA A 267 12.39 -14.70 17.97
N ALA A 268 13.55 -14.81 17.31
CA ALA A 268 14.62 -15.68 17.77
C ALA A 268 15.21 -15.24 19.12
N GLU A 269 15.23 -13.94 19.42
CA GLU A 269 15.65 -13.42 20.74
C GLU A 269 14.74 -13.87 21.89
N ARG A 270 13.47 -14.18 21.60
CA ARG A 270 12.48 -14.60 22.62
C ARG A 270 12.50 -16.10 22.88
N ILE A 271 13.16 -16.88 22.03
CA ILE A 271 13.11 -18.34 22.05
C ILE A 271 14.46 -18.90 22.49
N PRO A 272 14.54 -19.56 23.66
CA PRO A 272 15.81 -20.08 24.22
C PRO A 272 16.59 -20.99 23.28
N ARG A 273 15.94 -21.71 22.36
CA ARG A 273 16.61 -22.58 21.37
C ARG A 273 17.66 -21.84 20.54
N TYR A 274 17.44 -20.54 20.27
CA TYR A 274 18.32 -19.76 19.41
C TYR A 274 19.30 -18.88 20.20
N SER A 275 19.35 -18.99 21.53
CA SER A 275 20.11 -18.07 22.40
C SER A 275 21.62 -18.06 22.13
N ASN A 276 22.17 -19.20 21.70
CA ASN A 276 23.62 -19.40 21.49
C ASN A 276 24.08 -19.13 20.06
N LEU A 277 23.19 -18.67 19.19
CA LEU A 277 23.47 -18.41 17.77
C LEU A 277 23.84 -16.94 17.55
N THR A 278 24.69 -16.68 16.54
CA THR A 278 24.87 -15.30 16.04
C THR A 278 23.58 -14.77 15.41
N LYS A 279 23.48 -13.46 15.19
CA LYS A 279 22.31 -12.84 14.56
C LYS A 279 21.95 -13.49 13.22
N GLU A 280 22.92 -13.70 12.34
CA GLU A 280 22.72 -14.29 11.02
C GLU A 280 22.30 -15.76 11.13
N GLN A 281 22.88 -16.51 12.08
CA GLN A 281 22.52 -17.90 12.35
C GLN A 281 21.10 -18.03 12.92
N LYS A 282 20.68 -17.10 13.79
CA LYS A 282 19.31 -17.04 14.33
C LYS A 282 18.29 -16.93 13.21
N ILE A 283 18.51 -15.98 12.29
CA ILE A 283 17.64 -15.74 11.14
C ILE A 283 17.61 -16.99 10.25
N GLY A 284 18.77 -17.54 9.86
CA GLY A 284 18.81 -18.76 9.04
C GLY A 284 18.09 -19.94 9.69
N GLN A 285 18.33 -20.19 10.98
CA GLN A 285 17.77 -21.34 11.69
C GLN A 285 16.24 -21.21 11.88
N ILE A 286 15.72 -20.04 12.22
CA ILE A 286 14.26 -19.86 12.39
C ILE A 286 13.54 -20.04 11.05
N TRP A 287 14.11 -19.56 9.93
CA TRP A 287 13.55 -19.80 8.60
C TRP A 287 13.51 -21.30 8.27
N ASP A 288 14.58 -22.03 8.56
CA ASP A 288 14.66 -23.47 8.32
C ASP A 288 13.69 -24.26 9.22
N ASP A 289 13.55 -23.87 10.48
CA ASP A 289 12.62 -24.50 11.42
C ASP A 289 11.16 -24.29 10.98
N ILE A 290 10.79 -23.08 10.53
CA ILE A 290 9.45 -22.81 9.99
C ILE A 290 9.20 -23.62 8.72
N LYS A 291 10.17 -23.67 7.79
CA LYS A 291 10.05 -24.48 6.56
C LYS A 291 9.88 -25.97 6.84
N ARG A 292 10.47 -26.47 7.93
CA ARG A 292 10.36 -27.85 8.38
C ARG A 292 9.11 -28.12 9.22
N GLY A 293 8.30 -27.10 9.53
CA GLY A 293 7.13 -27.22 10.38
C GLY A 293 7.46 -27.44 11.86
N ILE A 294 8.69 -27.12 12.29
CA ILE A 294 9.13 -27.18 13.69
C ILE A 294 8.60 -25.97 14.45
N GLU A 295 8.61 -24.79 13.82
CA GLU A 295 8.08 -23.55 14.36
C GLU A 295 6.86 -23.09 13.57
N ASP A 296 5.87 -22.53 14.28
CA ASP A 296 4.73 -21.88 13.67
C ASP A 296 5.13 -20.47 13.19
N PRO A 297 4.90 -20.08 11.92
CA PRO A 297 5.27 -18.75 11.41
C PRO A 297 4.65 -17.57 12.18
N THR A 298 3.60 -17.79 12.96
CA THR A 298 2.99 -16.77 13.82
C THR A 298 3.90 -16.29 14.95
N ILE A 299 4.98 -17.01 15.28
CA ILE A 299 6.00 -16.55 16.24
C ILE A 299 6.70 -15.26 15.80
N LEU A 300 6.69 -14.97 14.49
CA LEU A 300 7.29 -13.78 13.90
C LEU A 300 6.43 -12.53 14.11
N LEU A 301 5.13 -12.70 14.37
CA LEU A 301 4.19 -11.60 14.45
C LEU A 301 4.41 -10.82 15.75
N GLU A 302 4.49 -9.49 15.64
CA GLU A 302 4.54 -8.61 16.79
C GLU A 302 3.28 -8.78 17.67
N SER A 303 3.44 -8.63 18.98
CA SER A 303 2.31 -8.70 19.91
C SER A 303 1.45 -7.43 19.83
N GLU A 304 0.20 -7.51 20.28
CA GLU A 304 -0.67 -6.33 20.37
C GLU A 304 -0.09 -5.23 21.26
N ASP A 305 0.66 -5.57 22.30
CA ASP A 305 1.31 -4.59 23.17
C ASP A 305 2.43 -3.83 22.46
N GLU A 306 3.20 -4.50 21.60
CA GLU A 306 4.24 -3.87 20.78
C GLU A 306 3.63 -2.90 19.77
N ILE A 307 2.58 -3.36 19.07
CA ILE A 307 1.81 -2.55 18.10
C ILE A 307 1.18 -1.34 18.80
N ARG A 308 0.57 -1.54 19.98
CA ARG A 308 -0.07 -0.48 20.78
C ARG A 308 0.94 0.53 21.32
N SER A 309 2.10 0.05 21.77
CA SER A 309 3.20 0.91 22.25
C SER A 309 3.67 1.83 21.13
N ARG A 310 3.89 1.28 19.93
CA ARG A 310 4.27 2.06 18.74
C ARG A 310 3.21 3.10 18.37
N LEU A 311 1.93 2.72 18.38
CA LEU A 311 0.83 3.67 18.13
C LEU A 311 0.81 4.82 19.15
N LYS A 312 0.96 4.51 20.44
CA LYS A 312 1.05 5.53 21.52
C LYS A 312 2.21 6.49 21.29
N GLN A 313 3.38 5.99 20.90
CA GLN A 313 4.54 6.82 20.61
C GLN A 313 4.29 7.79 19.45
N ILE A 314 3.74 7.29 18.34
CA ILE A 314 3.43 8.13 17.17
C ILE A 314 2.39 9.21 17.55
N VAL A 315 1.30 8.82 18.21
CA VAL A 315 0.26 9.78 18.65
C VAL A 315 0.81 10.80 19.64
N SER A 316 1.69 10.40 20.56
CA SER A 316 2.35 11.35 21.48
C SER A 316 3.25 12.34 20.75
N LEU A 317 3.85 11.95 19.63
CA LEU A 317 4.75 12.79 18.85
C LEU A 317 3.98 13.82 18.01
N VAL A 318 2.92 13.39 17.32
CA VAL A 318 2.25 14.23 16.30
C VAL A 318 0.85 14.69 16.67
N GLY A 319 0.27 14.17 17.76
CA GLY A 319 -1.12 14.42 18.13
C GLY A 319 -2.11 13.48 17.43
N LEU A 320 -3.18 13.10 18.12
CA LEU A 320 -4.19 12.16 17.63
C LEU A 320 -4.95 12.70 16.41
N GLU A 321 -5.20 14.01 16.39
CA GLU A 321 -5.84 14.73 15.29
C GLU A 321 -5.11 14.58 13.96
N ASN A 322 -3.80 14.33 14.02
CA ASN A 322 -2.93 14.17 12.86
C ASN A 322 -2.77 12.71 12.40
N VAL A 323 -3.45 11.76 13.06
CA VAL A 323 -3.37 10.32 12.76
C VAL A 323 -4.76 9.74 12.44
N PRO A 324 -5.32 10.00 11.24
CA PRO A 324 -6.63 9.46 10.85
C PRO A 324 -6.60 7.96 10.57
N TYR A 325 -5.43 7.39 10.26
CA TYR A 325 -5.27 6.00 9.88
C TYR A 325 -4.09 5.34 10.60
N ALA A 326 -4.17 4.04 10.81
CA ALA A 326 -3.05 3.24 11.33
C ALA A 326 -3.05 1.84 10.72
N GLY A 327 -1.87 1.26 10.51
CA GLY A 327 -1.73 0.02 9.74
C GLY A 327 -0.32 -0.55 9.67
N PRO A 328 -0.12 -1.69 8.99
CA PRO A 328 1.20 -2.22 8.65
C PRO A 328 2.00 -1.27 7.79
N GLU A 329 3.33 -1.27 7.92
CA GLU A 329 4.19 -0.31 7.22
C GLU A 329 4.22 -0.51 5.70
N CYS A 330 4.13 -1.75 5.21
CA CYS A 330 4.07 -2.09 3.78
C CYS A 330 3.11 -3.26 3.55
N GLY A 331 3.05 -3.77 2.31
CA GLY A 331 2.27 -4.96 1.95
C GLY A 331 2.81 -6.25 2.58
N LEU A 332 1.95 -7.27 2.69
CA LEU A 332 2.23 -8.53 3.38
C LEU A 332 2.54 -9.68 2.40
N LYS A 333 2.71 -9.42 1.10
CA LYS A 333 2.95 -10.46 0.07
C LYS A 333 4.04 -11.46 0.41
N GLY A 334 5.11 -11.03 1.08
CA GLY A 334 6.24 -11.88 1.46
C GLY A 334 5.97 -12.85 2.61
N PHE A 335 4.84 -12.73 3.32
CA PHE A 335 4.52 -13.57 4.46
C PHE A 335 4.22 -15.02 4.04
N PHE A 336 4.48 -15.97 4.94
CA PHE A 336 4.43 -17.42 4.66
C PHE A 336 3.10 -17.93 4.15
N SER A 337 2.00 -17.40 4.67
CA SER A 337 0.66 -17.81 4.30
C SER A 337 -0.32 -16.66 4.46
N LEU A 338 -1.45 -16.79 3.77
CA LEU A 338 -2.57 -15.87 3.91
C LEU A 338 -3.05 -15.78 5.37
N ASP A 339 -3.14 -16.91 6.07
CA ASP A 339 -3.65 -16.95 7.45
C ASP A 339 -2.74 -16.18 8.42
N VAL A 340 -1.42 -16.28 8.26
CA VAL A 340 -0.45 -15.53 9.07
C VAL A 340 -0.59 -14.03 8.80
N ALA A 341 -0.73 -13.63 7.53
CA ALA A 341 -0.93 -12.24 7.16
C ALA A 341 -2.25 -11.68 7.73
N LEU A 342 -3.35 -12.43 7.63
CA LEU A 342 -4.66 -12.05 8.16
C LEU A 342 -4.67 -11.96 9.69
N LEU A 343 -3.98 -12.87 10.38
CA LEU A 343 -3.82 -12.80 11.83
C LEU A 343 -3.09 -11.52 12.24
N TYR A 344 -2.07 -11.11 11.48
CA TYR A 344 -1.35 -9.88 11.77
C TYR A 344 -2.20 -8.63 11.53
N LEU A 345 -2.96 -8.60 10.43
CA LEU A 345 -3.95 -7.56 10.17
C LEU A 345 -5.02 -7.50 11.28
N LYS A 346 -5.44 -8.65 11.80
CA LYS A 346 -6.38 -8.70 12.92
C LYS A 346 -5.80 -8.07 14.19
N ARG A 347 -4.58 -8.43 14.60
CA ARG A 347 -3.89 -7.80 15.75
C ARG A 347 -3.77 -6.29 15.57
N CYS A 348 -3.38 -5.86 14.37
CA CYS A 348 -3.31 -4.44 14.02
C CYS A 348 -4.67 -3.76 14.20
N SER A 349 -5.73 -4.36 13.66
CA SER A 349 -7.07 -3.78 13.71
C SER A 349 -7.65 -3.73 15.12
N ASP A 350 -7.44 -4.78 15.91
CA ASP A 350 -7.89 -4.85 17.30
C ASP A 350 -7.22 -3.77 18.15
N VAL A 351 -5.92 -3.53 17.94
CA VAL A 351 -5.19 -2.43 18.61
C VAL A 351 -5.74 -1.06 18.22
N VAL A 352 -5.97 -0.81 16.93
CA VAL A 352 -6.50 0.50 16.47
C VAL A 352 -7.90 0.74 17.02
N LYS A 353 -8.76 -0.29 16.98
CA LYS A 353 -10.12 -0.22 17.53
C LYS A 353 -10.10 0.08 19.03
N GLY A 354 -9.32 -0.67 19.81
CA GLY A 354 -9.21 -0.47 21.25
C GLY A 354 -8.54 0.85 21.64
N PHE A 355 -7.68 1.40 20.77
CA PHE A 355 -7.08 2.73 20.97
C PHE A 355 -8.07 3.85 20.69
N ALA A 356 -8.97 3.66 19.73
CA ALA A 356 -9.97 4.67 19.42
C ALA A 356 -11.04 4.75 20.53
N GLU A 357 -11.44 3.60 21.08
CA GLU A 357 -12.50 3.45 22.12
C GLU A 357 -12.11 3.92 23.53
N GLY A 358 -10.81 4.06 23.83
CA GLY A 358 -10.30 4.50 25.15
C GLY A 358 -9.72 5.89 25.11
#